data_AF-A0A0C9SMN1-F1
#
_entry.id   AF-A0A0C9SMN1-F1
#
_cell.length_a   1.000
_cell.length_b   1.000
_cell.length_c   1.000
_cell.angle_alpha   90.00
_cell.angle_beta   90.00
_cell.angle_gamma   90.00
#
_symmetry.space_group_name_H-M   'P 1'
#
loop_
_entity.id
_entity.type
_entity.pdbx_description
1 polymer ?
#
loop_
_entity_poly.entity_id
_entity_poly.type
_entity_poly.pdbx_seq_one_letter_code
_entity_poly.pdbx_strand_id
1 'polypeptide(L)'
;AVVPSKRLRNKISGFTTHLMKRIQRGPVRGISFKLQEEERERKDNYVPEVSALDTSTTGLDLDDDTSEMLKALNFDIPHTVVRVVIAQPERPPRRERRNVPGAARS
;
A
#
# COMPACT_ATOMS: atom_id res chain seq x y z
N ALA A 1 29.16 -19.87 -24.66
CA ALA A 1 29.43 -21.01 -23.76
C ALA A 1 29.79 -22.24 -24.57
N VAL A 2 30.89 -22.92 -24.26
CA VAL A 2 31.25 -24.19 -24.90
C VAL A 2 30.45 -25.30 -24.21
N VAL A 3 29.56 -25.97 -24.94
CA VAL A 3 28.68 -27.03 -24.39
C VAL A 3 28.99 -28.36 -25.08
N PRO A 4 29.32 -29.43 -24.34
CA PRO A 4 29.87 -30.67 -24.89
C PRO A 4 28.86 -31.53 -25.65
N SER A 5 27.56 -31.46 -25.32
CA SER A 5 26.54 -32.28 -25.98
C SER A 5 25.45 -31.45 -26.66
N LYS A 6 25.02 -31.91 -27.85
CA LYS A 6 23.91 -31.31 -28.61
C LYS A 6 22.61 -31.30 -27.80
N ARG A 7 22.31 -32.39 -27.08
CA ARG A 7 21.11 -32.50 -26.25
C ARG A 7 21.08 -31.44 -25.14
N LEU A 8 22.20 -31.21 -24.45
CA LEU A 8 22.27 -30.19 -23.39
C LEU A 8 22.16 -28.78 -23.98
N ARG A 9 22.83 -28.52 -25.11
CA ARG A 9 22.73 -27.24 -25.84
C ARG A 9 21.28 -26.91 -26.20
N ASN A 10 20.53 -27.89 -26.71
CA ASN A 10 19.14 -27.69 -27.09
C ASN A 10 18.23 -27.42 -25.88
N LYS A 11 18.49 -28.09 -24.74
CA LYS A 11 17.76 -27.80 -23.49
C LYS A 11 18.03 -26.38 -22.98
N ILE A 12 19.29 -25.96 -22.99
CA ILE A 12 19.67 -24.59 -22.61
C ILE A 12 19.01 -23.58 -23.54
N SER A 13 19.13 -23.80 -24.86
CA SER A 13 18.49 -22.95 -25.87
C SER A 13 16.97 -22.83 -25.65
N GLY A 14 16.27 -23.96 -25.50
CA GLY A 14 14.83 -23.97 -25.24
C GLY A 14 14.42 -23.26 -23.94
N PHE A 15 15.20 -23.42 -22.87
CA PHE A 15 14.93 -22.69 -21.63
C PHE A 15 15.19 -21.19 -21.78
N THR A 16 16.27 -20.80 -22.47
CA THR A 16 16.58 -19.39 -22.72
C THR A 16 15.51 -18.72 -23.60
N THR A 17 15.00 -19.39 -24.64
CA THR A 17 13.92 -18.82 -25.47
C THR A 17 12.61 -18.70 -24.68
N HIS A 18 12.28 -19.69 -23.86
CA HIS A 18 11.14 -19.61 -22.95
C HIS A 18 11.26 -18.43 -21.98
N LEU A 19 12.46 -18.21 -21.44
CA LEU A 19 12.73 -17.13 -20.51
C LEU A 19 12.65 -15.75 -21.18
N MET A 20 13.23 -15.60 -22.36
CA MET A 20 13.16 -14.35 -23.13
C MET A 20 11.71 -14.00 -23.49
N LYS A 21 10.88 -14.99 -23.85
CA LYS A 21 9.45 -14.80 -24.10
C LYS A 21 8.68 -14.33 -22.85
N ARG A 22 9.11 -14.72 -21.65
CA ARG A 22 8.53 -14.22 -20.39
C ARG A 22 8.98 -12.79 -20.09
N ILE A 23 10.25 -12.48 -20.33
CA ILE A 23 10.80 -11.12 -20.16
C ILE A 23 10.03 -10.10 -21.01
N GLN A 24 9.66 -10.46 -22.25
CA GLN A 24 8.84 -9.61 -23.11
C GLN A 24 7.46 -9.28 -22.52
N ARG A 25 6.89 -10.17 -21.69
CA ARG A 25 5.61 -9.93 -21.01
C ARG A 25 5.77 -9.13 -19.72
N GLY A 26 6.97 -9.07 -19.16
CA GLY A 26 7.25 -8.37 -17.92
C GLY A 26 8.49 -8.91 -17.20
N PRO A 27 8.91 -8.27 -16.10
CA PRO A 27 10.06 -8.69 -15.32
C PRO A 27 9.86 -10.10 -14.74
N VAL A 28 10.90 -10.93 -14.78
CA VAL A 28 10.88 -12.30 -14.24
C VAL A 28 11.65 -12.34 -12.93
N ARG A 29 11.03 -12.85 -11.85
CA ARG A 29 11.66 -12.96 -10.53
C ARG A 29 12.99 -13.73 -10.60
N GLY A 30 14.04 -13.17 -9.98
CA GLY A 30 15.36 -13.79 -9.89
C GLY A 30 16.26 -13.60 -11.11
N ILE A 31 15.84 -12.79 -12.08
CA ILE A 31 16.65 -12.41 -13.24
C ILE A 31 16.68 -10.88 -13.30
N SER A 32 17.87 -10.32 -13.41
CA SER A 32 18.08 -8.92 -13.77
C SER A 32 18.97 -8.84 -15.00
N PHE A 33 18.75 -7.81 -15.81
CA PHE A 33 19.70 -7.38 -16.81
C PHE A 33 19.78 -5.87 -16.77
N LYS A 34 20.90 -5.32 -17.25
CA LYS A 34 21.24 -3.90 -17.10
C LYS A 34 20.09 -2.93 -17.43
N LEU A 35 19.35 -3.17 -18.51
CA LEU A 35 18.20 -2.33 -18.88
C LEU A 35 17.06 -2.35 -17.84
N GLN A 36 16.80 -3.50 -17.18
CA GLN A 36 15.80 -3.57 -16.10
C GLN A 36 16.26 -2.81 -14.86
N GLU A 37 17.56 -2.78 -14.60
CA GLU A 37 18.15 -2.05 -13.47
C GLU A 37 18.04 -0.54 -13.72
N GLU A 38 18.39 -0.06 -14.92
CA GLU A 38 18.23 1.34 -15.32
C GLU A 38 16.74 1.79 -15.32
N GLU A 39 15.82 0.94 -15.78
CA GLU A 39 14.38 1.20 -15.70
C GLU A 39 13.86 1.24 -14.24
N ARG A 40 14.40 0.40 -13.35
CA ARG A 40 14.08 0.47 -11.92
C ARG A 40 14.60 1.76 -11.33
N GLU A 41 15.86 2.13 -11.57
CA GLU A 41 16.45 3.36 -11.06
C GLU A 41 15.67 4.60 -11.51
N ARG A 42 15.19 4.64 -12.77
CA ARG A 42 14.35 5.75 -13.25
C ARG A 42 13.00 5.82 -12.52
N LYS A 43 12.40 4.68 -12.19
CA LYS A 43 11.12 4.62 -11.45
C LYS A 43 11.30 4.93 -9.97
N ASP A 44 12.36 4.43 -9.36
CA ASP A 44 12.66 4.63 -7.94
C ASP A 44 13.04 6.09 -7.67
N ASN A 45 13.71 6.76 -8.61
CA ASN A 45 14.06 8.18 -8.52
C ASN A 45 12.94 9.12 -9.02
N TYR A 46 11.73 8.62 -9.26
CA TYR A 46 10.64 9.48 -9.70
C TYR A 46 10.19 10.40 -8.56
N VAL A 47 10.52 11.69 -8.68
CA VAL A 47 10.02 12.74 -7.79
C VAL A 47 8.91 13.49 -8.53
N PRO A 48 7.68 13.54 -7.99
CA PRO A 48 6.58 14.29 -8.60
C PRO A 48 6.84 15.80 -8.52
N GLU A 49 6.25 16.57 -9.45
CA GLU A 49 6.37 18.03 -9.46
C GLU A 49 5.75 18.68 -8.21
N VAL A 50 4.66 18.11 -7.70
CA VAL A 50 4.02 18.53 -6.46
C VAL A 50 4.26 17.46 -5.40
N SER A 51 4.87 17.87 -4.29
CA SER A 51 5.04 16.99 -3.14
C SER A 51 3.69 16.75 -2.48
N ALA A 52 3.36 15.49 -2.19
CA ALA A 52 2.16 15.17 -1.40
C ALA A 52 2.19 15.77 0.02
N LEU A 53 3.39 16.15 0.49
CA LEU A 53 3.62 16.81 1.78
C LEU A 53 3.57 18.34 1.68
N ASP A 54 3.32 18.92 0.50
CA ASP A 54 3.26 20.36 0.38
C ASP A 54 1.99 20.89 1.06
N THR A 55 2.17 21.43 2.26
CA THR A 55 1.10 21.98 3.11
C THR A 55 0.67 23.37 2.68
N SER A 56 1.36 23.99 1.70
CA SER A 56 1.09 25.37 1.26
C SER A 56 -0.29 25.54 0.61
N THR A 57 -0.84 24.48 0.01
CA THR A 57 -2.06 24.56 -0.80
C THR A 57 -3.32 24.13 -0.02
N THR A 58 -3.19 23.24 0.96
CA THR A 58 -4.34 22.59 1.63
C THR A 58 -4.35 22.67 3.16
N GLY A 59 -3.24 23.11 3.80
CA GLY A 59 -3.10 23.04 5.27
C GLY A 59 -3.02 21.59 5.79
N LEU A 60 -2.66 21.41 7.06
CA LEU A 60 -2.65 20.09 7.72
C LEU A 60 -3.94 19.89 8.54
N ASP A 61 -4.58 18.74 8.39
CA ASP A 61 -5.66 18.33 9.29
C ASP A 61 -5.06 17.67 10.54
N LEU A 62 -5.32 18.27 11.70
CA LEU A 62 -4.75 17.88 12.98
C LEU A 62 -5.83 17.59 14.02
N ASP A 63 -5.52 16.71 14.97
CA ASP A 63 -6.33 16.50 16.17
C ASP A 63 -6.03 17.59 17.22
N ASP A 64 -6.95 17.78 18.17
CA ASP A 64 -6.85 18.78 19.26
C ASP A 64 -5.49 18.69 20.00
N ASP A 65 -5.10 17.50 20.43
CA ASP A 65 -3.85 17.24 21.17
C ASP A 65 -2.59 17.62 20.35
N THR A 66 -2.63 17.42 19.03
CA THR A 66 -1.50 17.75 18.15
C THR A 66 -1.37 19.25 17.89
N SER A 67 -2.48 19.99 17.89
CA SER A 67 -2.44 21.47 17.85
C SER A 67 -1.83 22.05 19.13
N GLU A 68 -2.15 21.47 20.29
CA GLU A 68 -1.56 21.87 21.56
C GLU A 68 -0.05 21.58 21.62
N MET A 69 0.38 20.44 21.10
CA MET A 69 1.80 20.11 20.96
C MET A 69 2.53 21.14 20.08
N LEU A 70 1.96 21.56 18.95
CA LEU A 70 2.56 22.58 18.09
C LEU A 70 2.72 23.93 18.81
N LYS A 71 1.72 24.34 19.59
CA LYS A 71 1.78 25.53 20.44
C LYS A 71 2.87 25.42 21.51
N ALA A 72 2.99 24.26 22.16
CA ALA A 72 4.02 24.04 23.19
C ALA A 72 5.44 24.08 22.61
N LEU A 73 5.62 23.61 21.38
CA LEU A 73 6.90 23.64 20.66
C LEU A 73 7.18 24.98 19.96
N ASN A 74 6.25 25.94 20.03
CA ASN A 74 6.31 27.24 19.34
C ASN A 74 6.49 27.14 17.82
N PHE A 75 5.87 26.13 17.19
CA PHE A 75 5.83 26.03 15.72
C PHE A 75 4.53 26.64 15.18
N ASP A 76 4.68 27.59 14.25
CA ASP A 76 3.55 28.23 13.56
C ASP A 76 3.41 27.65 12.14
N ILE A 77 2.54 26.63 12.03
CA ILE A 77 2.26 25.92 10.79
C ILE A 77 0.75 26.02 10.52
N PRO A 78 0.31 26.37 9.30
CA PRO A 78 -1.11 26.44 8.98
C PRO A 78 -1.78 25.06 9.08
N HIS A 79 -2.73 24.94 10.01
CA HIS A 79 -3.45 23.69 10.27
C HIS A 79 -4.93 23.94 10.54
N THR A 80 -5.75 22.95 10.21
CA THR A 80 -7.19 22.89 10.50
C THR A 80 -7.41 21.78 11.51
N VAL A 81 -8.21 22.06 12.54
CA VAL A 81 -8.52 21.07 13.58
C VAL A 81 -9.74 20.26 13.16
N VAL A 82 -9.58 18.95 13.00
CA VAL A 82 -10.66 18.04 12.58
C VAL A 82 -10.97 17.07 13.71
N ARG A 83 -12.24 17.00 14.10
CA ARG A 83 -12.70 16.04 15.12
C ARG A 83 -13.10 14.73 14.44
N VAL A 84 -12.27 13.70 14.55
CA VAL A 84 -12.59 12.37 13.99
C VAL A 84 -13.73 11.74 14.78
N VAL A 85 -14.95 11.76 14.22
CA VAL A 85 -16.09 11.01 14.76
C VAL A 85 -15.94 9.56 14.35
N ILE A 86 -15.42 8.72 15.25
CA ILE A 86 -15.41 7.26 15.05
C ILE A 86 -16.87 6.80 14.99
N ALA A 87 -17.36 6.49 13.78
CA ALA A 87 -18.67 5.91 13.60
C ALA A 87 -18.72 4.54 14.29
N GLN A 88 -19.33 4.48 15.47
CA GLN A 88 -19.61 3.22 16.15
C GLN A 88 -20.57 2.43 15.26
N PRO A 89 -20.23 1.20 14.83
CA PRO A 89 -21.17 0.37 14.09
C PRO A 89 -22.36 0.09 15.02
N GLU A 90 -23.56 0.55 14.63
CA GLU A 90 -24.78 0.33 15.39
C GLU A 90 -24.96 -1.17 15.63
N ARG A 91 -24.96 -1.57 16.91
CA ARG A 91 -25.22 -2.97 17.27
C ARG A 91 -26.66 -3.29 16.83
N PRO A 92 -26.89 -4.40 16.10
CA PRO A 92 -28.21 -4.75 15.62
C PRO A 92 -29.20 -4.86 16.80
N PRO A 93 -30.46 -4.43 16.64
CA PRO A 93 -31.44 -4.40 17.71
C PRO A 93 -31.58 -5.78 18.33
N ARG A 94 -31.45 -5.85 19.66
CA ARG A 94 -31.58 -7.07 20.43
C ARG A 94 -32.98 -7.62 20.18
N ARG A 95 -33.05 -8.75 19.46
CA ARG A 95 -34.29 -9.45 19.11
C ARG A 95 -35.16 -9.58 20.36
N GLU A 96 -36.26 -8.86 20.39
CA GLU A 96 -37.19 -8.81 21.50
C GLU A 96 -37.65 -10.24 21.79
N ARG A 97 -37.29 -10.76 22.97
CA ARG A 97 -37.71 -12.09 23.39
C ARG A 97 -39.21 -12.03 23.59
N ARG A 98 -39.94 -12.70 22.71
CA ARG A 98 -41.39 -12.83 22.72
C ARG A 98 -41.84 -13.20 24.14
N ASN A 99 -42.63 -12.34 24.79
CA ASN A 99 -43.11 -12.57 26.15
C ASN A 99 -43.96 -13.84 26.15
N VAL A 100 -43.54 -14.89 26.85
CA VAL A 100 -44.32 -16.13 26.97
C VAL A 100 -45.17 -16.01 28.24
N PRO A 101 -46.50 -15.92 28.13
CA PRO A 101 -47.35 -15.83 29.32
C PRO A 101 -47.24 -17.13 30.14
N GLY A 102 -46.89 -17.02 31.43
CA GLY A 102 -46.88 -18.14 32.39
C GLY A 102 -45.52 -18.53 32.98
N ALA A 103 -44.41 -17.92 32.54
CA ALA A 103 -43.06 -18.32 32.99
C ALA A 103 -42.62 -17.74 34.37
N ALA A 104 -43.53 -17.16 35.16
CA ALA A 104 -43.22 -16.63 36.49
C ALA A 104 -44.20 -17.18 37.54
N ARG A 105 -44.01 -18.45 37.90
CA ARG A 105 -44.49 -19.04 39.18
C ARG A 105 -43.55 -20.15 39.64
N SER A 106 -42.58 -19.82 40.47
CA SER A 106 -42.09 -20.59 41.65
C SER A 106 -41.20 -19.68 42.47
#